data_AF-A0A7W0YRP2-F1
#
_entry.id   AF-A0A7W0YRP2-F1
#
_cell.length_a   1.000
_cell.length_b   1.000
_cell.length_c   1.000
_cell.angle_alpha   90.00
_cell.angle_beta   90.00
_cell.angle_gamma   90.00
#
_symmetry.space_group_name_H-M   'P 1'
#
loop_
_entity.id
_entity.type
_entity.pdbx_description
1 polymer ?
#
loop_
_entity_poly.entity_id
_entity_poly.type
_entity_poly.pdbx_seq_one_letter_code
_entity_poly.pdbx_strand_id
1 'polypeptide(L)' 'MPDRDEIERAIDAVFAATELQGAGLRQRRALKLLDQGVWEGTVTPFHQARAEQRINSFIRTLWDAATRERLANPRE' A
#
# COMPACT_ATOMS: atom_id res chain seq x y z
N MET A 1 -18.05 -5.52 -8.39
CA MET A 1 -16.86 -5.20 -9.19
C MET A 1 -16.36 -3.88 -8.70
N PRO A 2 -15.16 -3.78 -8.11
CA PRO A 2 -14.55 -2.49 -7.83
C PRO A 2 -14.29 -1.79 -9.16
N ASP A 3 -14.79 -0.57 -9.27
CA ASP A 3 -14.44 0.28 -10.40
C ASP A 3 -12.99 0.76 -10.25
N ARG A 4 -12.44 1.27 -11.36
CA ARG A 4 -11.06 1.77 -11.37
C ARG A 4 -10.82 2.85 -10.33
N ASP A 5 -11.80 3.73 -10.10
CA ASP A 5 -11.69 4.82 -9.14
C ASP A 5 -11.63 4.32 -7.69
N GLU A 6 -12.35 3.24 -7.35
CA GLU A 6 -12.24 2.58 -6.05
C GLU A 6 -10.84 2.00 -5.82
N ILE A 7 -10.27 1.38 -6.84
CA ILE A 7 -8.92 0.81 -6.78
C ILE A 7 -7.89 1.93 -6.56
N GLU A 8 -7.95 3.00 -7.34
CA GLU A 8 -7.02 4.14 -7.21
C GLU A 8 -7.19 4.84 -5.85
N ARG A 9 -8.43 5.07 -5.38
CA ARG A 9 -8.67 5.60 -4.02
C ARG A 9 -8.08 4.72 -2.93
N ALA A 10 -8.17 3.40 -3.08
CA ALA A 10 -7.59 2.47 -2.11
C ALA A 10 -6.06 2.52 -2.11
N ILE A 11 -5.44 2.67 -3.28
CA ILE A 11 -3.99 2.86 -3.44
C ILE A 11 -3.55 4.19 -2.80
N ASP A 12 -4.23 5.29 -3.11
CA ASP A 12 -3.94 6.62 -2.57
C ASP A 12 -4.06 6.65 -1.04
N ALA A 13 -5.04 5.93 -0.49
CA ALA A 13 -5.19 5.80 0.96
C ALA A 13 -3.96 5.15 1.63
N VAL A 14 -3.24 4.25 0.95
CA VAL A 14 -1.97 3.70 1.46
C VAL A 14 -0.95 4.83 1.62
N PHE A 15 -0.78 5.66 0.60
CA PHE A 15 0.21 6.73 0.58
C PHE A 15 -0.15 7.91 1.51
N ALA A 16 -1.42 8.08 1.84
CA ALA A 16 -1.88 9.06 2.81
C ALA A 16 -1.62 8.64 4.27
N ALA A 17 -1.29 7.38 4.53
CA ALA A 17 -1.03 6.90 5.89
C ALA A 17 0.39 7.30 6.35
N THR A 18 0.47 7.91 7.54
CA THR A 18 1.75 8.33 8.14
C THR A 18 2.38 7.25 9.01
N GLU A 19 1.55 6.36 9.58
CA GLU A 19 2.00 5.28 10.46
C GLU A 19 2.09 3.94 9.72
N LEU A 20 3.13 3.16 10.02
CA LEU A 20 3.38 1.86 9.42
C LEU A 20 2.18 0.90 9.56
N GLN A 21 1.59 0.81 10.75
CA GLN A 21 0.45 -0.10 11.00
C GLN A 21 -0.77 0.30 10.16
N GLY A 22 -1.08 1.60 10.15
CA GLY A 22 -2.17 2.16 9.34
C GLY A 22 -1.95 1.99 7.85
N ALA A 23 -0.71 2.13 7.38
CA ALA A 23 -0.34 1.92 5.98
C ALA A 23 -0.46 0.44 5.59
N GLY A 24 -0.01 -0.49 6.45
CA GLY A 24 -0.10 -1.94 6.21
C GLY A 24 -1.53 -2.46 6.12
N LEU A 25 -2.44 -1.96 6.96
CA LEU A 25 -3.86 -2.33 6.88
C LEU A 25 -4.49 -1.88 5.54
N ARG A 26 -4.17 -0.66 5.10
CA ARG A 26 -4.66 -0.11 3.83
C ARG A 26 -4.03 -0.81 2.63
N GLN A 27 -2.74 -1.15 2.70
CA GLN A 27 -2.04 -1.94 1.68
C GLN A 27 -2.77 -3.25 1.42
N ARG A 28 -3.16 -3.99 2.47
CA ARG A 28 -3.88 -5.27 2.30
C ARG A 28 -5.18 -5.09 1.51
N ARG A 29 -5.93 -4.01 1.75
CA ARG A 29 -7.14 -3.68 0.99
C ARG A 29 -6.81 -3.34 -0.46
N ALA A 30 -5.83 -2.46 -0.69
CA ALA A 30 -5.43 -2.03 -2.03
C ALA A 30 -4.96 -3.21 -2.89
N LEU A 31 -4.13 -4.10 -2.35
CA LEU A 31 -3.64 -5.30 -3.04
C LEU A 31 -4.78 -6.25 -3.42
N LYS A 32 -5.75 -6.46 -2.52
CA LYS A 32 -6.92 -7.30 -2.82
C LYS A 32 -7.76 -6.71 -3.96
N LEU A 33 -7.97 -5.39 -3.97
CA LEU A 33 -8.73 -4.71 -5.01
C LEU A 33 -7.99 -4.70 -6.36
N LEU A 34 -6.66 -4.59 -6.35
CA LEU A 34 -5.83 -4.74 -7.54
C LEU A 34 -5.94 -6.13 -8.16
N ASP A 35 -5.80 -7.18 -7.35
CA ASP A 35 -5.92 -8.57 -7.78
C ASP A 35 -7.31 -8.85 -8.39
N GLN A 36 -8.36 -8.42 -7.69
CA GLN A 36 -9.72 -8.49 -8.21
C GLN A 36 -9.90 -7.69 -9.51
N GLY A 37 -9.34 -6.48 -9.59
CA GLY A 37 -9.42 -5.63 -10.79
C GLY A 37 -8.71 -6.24 -12.00
N VAL A 38 -7.63 -7.01 -11.80
CA VAL A 38 -6.97 -7.76 -12.87
C VAL A 38 -7.80 -8.96 -13.30
N TRP A 39 -8.34 -9.74 -12.36
CA TRP A 39 -9.24 -10.86 -12.67
C TRP A 39 -10.47 -10.41 -13.46
N GLU A 40 -11.01 -9.25 -13.11
CA GLU A 40 -12.18 -8.64 -13.72
C GLU A 40 -11.88 -7.84 -15.00
N GLY A 41 -10.60 -7.67 -15.37
CA GLY A 41 -10.17 -6.94 -16.56
C GLY A 41 -10.30 -5.41 -16.47
N THR A 42 -10.60 -4.86 -15.29
CA THR A 42 -10.68 -3.41 -15.04
C THR A 42 -9.29 -2.77 -14.92
N VAL A 43 -8.29 -3.58 -14.56
CA VAL A 43 -6.89 -3.18 -14.41
C VAL A 43 -6.01 -4.14 -15.19
N THR A 44 -4.92 -3.63 -15.78
CA THR A 44 -3.96 -4.49 -16.48
C THR A 44 -2.95 -5.10 -15.48
N PRO A 45 -2.42 -6.31 -15.76
CA PRO A 45 -1.35 -6.90 -14.94
C PRO A 45 -0.13 -5.98 -14.78
N PHE A 46 0.21 -5.20 -15.81
CA PHE A 46 1.29 -4.22 -15.74
C PHE A 46 0.98 -3.08 -14.75
N HIS A 47 -0.26 -2.58 -14.74
CA HIS A 47 -0.67 -1.59 -13.77
C HIS A 47 -0.61 -2.15 -12.34
N GLN A 48 -1.10 -3.38 -12.12
CA GLN A 48 -0.98 -4.06 -10.83
C GLN A 48 0.48 -4.13 -10.37
N ALA A 49 1.38 -4.69 -11.19
CA ALA A 49 2.80 -4.83 -10.83
C ALA A 49 3.45 -3.48 -10.47
N ARG A 50 3.12 -2.41 -11.21
CA ARG A 50 3.61 -1.06 -10.93
C ARG A 50 3.04 -0.50 -9.63
N ALA A 51 1.76 -0.69 -9.35
CA ALA A 51 1.12 -0.25 -8.12
C ALA A 51 1.71 -0.99 -6.90
N GLU A 52 1.87 -2.30 -7.00
CA GLU A 52 2.49 -3.15 -5.97
C GLU A 52 3.92 -2.71 -5.65
N GLN A 53 4.74 -2.46 -6.68
CA GLN A 53 6.11 -1.99 -6.49
C GLN A 53 6.16 -0.66 -5.71
N ARG A 54 5.28 0.29 -6.05
CA ARG A 54 5.19 1.60 -5.38
C ARG A 54 4.74 1.44 -3.92
N ILE A 55 3.69 0.67 -3.69
CA ILE A 55 3.15 0.40 -2.35
C ILE A 55 4.22 -0.25 -1.47
N ASN A 56 4.89 -1.30 -1.95
CA ASN A 56 5.91 -2.01 -1.19
C ASN A 56 7.12 -1.11 -0.88
N SER A 57 7.51 -0.25 -1.82
CA SER A 57 8.59 0.72 -1.61
C SER A 57 8.24 1.74 -0.53
N PHE A 58 7.01 2.25 -0.53
CA PHE A 58 6.52 3.19 0.48
C PHE A 58 6.45 2.56 1.89
N ILE A 59 5.91 1.35 1.99
CA ILE A 59 5.83 0.61 3.26
C ILE A 59 7.23 0.35 3.83
N ARG A 60 8.20 0.02 2.98
CA ARG A 60 9.60 -0.11 3.40
C ARG A 60 10.16 1.20 3.95
N THR A 61 9.87 2.34 3.32
CA THR A 61 10.28 3.65 3.85
C THR A 61 9.70 3.93 5.23
N LEU A 62 8.41 3.60 5.46
CA LEU A 62 7.79 3.74 6.78
C LEU A 62 8.42 2.79 7.81
N TRP A 63 8.73 1.56 7.40
CA TRP A 63 9.43 0.59 8.26
C TRP A 63 10.81 1.11 8.68
N ASP A 64 11.58 1.63 7.74
CA ASP A 64 12.91 2.19 8.01
C ASP A 64 12.83 3.39 8.96
N ALA A 65 11.84 4.27 8.77
CA ALA A 65 11.60 5.40 9.66
C ALA A 65 11.26 4.94 11.08
N ALA A 66 10.28 4.04 11.23
CA ALA A 66 9.88 3.49 12.53
C ALA A 66 11.03 2.72 13.22
N THR A 67 11.87 2.03 12.44
CA THR A 67 13.03 1.32 12.97
C THR A 67 14.08 2.30 13.50
N ARG A 68 14.38 3.38 12.76
CA ARG A 68 15.31 4.42 13.22
C ARG A 68 14.81 5.11 14.48
N GLU A 69 13.52 5.39 14.57
CA GLU A 69 12.90 5.98 15.76
C GLU A 69 13.06 5.07 16.98
N ARG A 70 12.78 3.77 16.84
CA ARG A 70 12.97 2.78 17.91
C ARG A 70 14.44 2.67 18.35
N LEU A 71 15.38 2.70 17.41
CA LEU A 71 16.82 2.66 17.73
C LEU A 71 17.30 3.93 18.42
N ALA A 72 16.71 5.09 18.12
CA ALA A 72 17.00 6.35 18.80
C ALA A 72 16.45 6.37 20.24
N ASN A 73 15.32 5.70 20.49
CA ASN A 73 14.64 5.63 21.78
C ASN A 73 14.45 4.17 22.28
N PRO A 74 15.53 3.44 22.63
CA PRO A 74 15.46 2.00 22.92
C PRO A 74 14.87 1.63 24.30
N ARG A 75 14.25 2.58 25.03
CA ARG A 75 13.80 2.40 26.43
C ARG A 75 12.28 2.58 26.64
N GLU A 76 11.51 2.75 25.56
CA GLU A 76 10.06 2.47 25.54
C GLU A 76 9.82 1.08 24.93
#